data_AF-A0A9E2QI00-F1
#
_entry.id   AF-A0A9E2QI00-F1
#
_cell.length_a   1.000
_cell.length_b   1.000
_cell.length_c   1.000
_cell.angle_alpha   90.00
_cell.angle_beta   90.00
_cell.angle_gamma   90.00
#
_symmetry.space_group_name_H-M   'P 1'
#
loop_
_entity.id
_entity.type
_entity.pdbx_description
1 polymer ?
#
loop_
_entity_poly.entity_id
_entity_poly.type
_entity_poly.pdbx_seq_one_letter_code
_entity_poly.pdbx_strand_id
1 'polypeptide(L)'
;MSKKEPTTSDILGAINDFANQVEERFDGVDKRFDGVDKRFDKVEERLDILENNIVTKDYLDDKLMDLRVDLTISMRKEDKKVETLVELLHKKKIINKAEKADILKMEPFPKGV
;
A
#
# COMPACT_ATOMS: atom_id res chain seq x y z
N MET A 1 -55.52 -53.83 7.99
CA MET A 1 -55.78 -52.64 7.14
C MET A 1 -54.94 -52.78 5.87
N SER A 2 -55.58 -52.96 4.72
CA SER A 2 -54.89 -53.12 3.43
C SER A 2 -54.20 -51.80 3.10
N LYS A 3 -52.87 -51.81 2.87
CA LYS A 3 -52.18 -50.64 2.31
C LYS A 3 -52.68 -50.51 0.87
N LYS A 4 -53.50 -49.49 0.59
CA LYS A 4 -53.89 -49.14 -0.79
C LYS A 4 -52.61 -48.87 -1.57
N GLU A 5 -52.47 -49.53 -2.72
CA GLU A 5 -51.38 -49.22 -3.63
C GLU A 5 -51.55 -47.78 -4.14
N PRO A 6 -50.45 -47.00 -4.18
CA PRO A 6 -50.50 -45.65 -4.71
C PRO A 6 -50.95 -45.69 -6.16
N THR A 7 -51.92 -44.85 -6.49
CA THR A 7 -52.43 -44.71 -7.84
C THR A 7 -51.48 -43.84 -8.67
N THR A 8 -51.59 -43.89 -9.99
CA THR A 8 -50.85 -43.00 -10.88
C THR A 8 -51.09 -41.51 -10.56
N SER A 9 -52.30 -41.16 -10.08
CA SER A 9 -52.62 -39.80 -9.65
C SER A 9 -51.83 -39.37 -8.41
N ASP A 10 -51.62 -40.28 -7.45
CA ASP A 10 -50.84 -40.00 -6.24
C ASP A 10 -49.36 -39.75 -6.58
N ILE A 11 -48.83 -40.53 -7.54
CA ILE A 11 -47.46 -40.37 -8.03
C ILE A 11 -47.29 -39.03 -8.76
N LEU A 12 -48.24 -38.66 -9.64
CA LEU A 12 -48.22 -37.39 -10.36
C LEU A 12 -48.32 -36.18 -9.40
N GLY A 13 -49.14 -36.28 -8.36
CA GLY A 13 -49.22 -35.26 -7.31
C GLY A 13 -47.89 -35.05 -6.59
N ALA A 14 -47.25 -36.14 -6.15
CA ALA A 14 -45.94 -36.08 -5.50
C ALA A 14 -44.84 -35.50 -6.40
N ILE A 15 -44.87 -35.80 -7.71
CA ILE A 15 -43.93 -35.22 -8.69
C ILE A 15 -44.16 -33.72 -8.84
N ASN A 16 -45.42 -33.27 -8.89
CA ASN A 16 -45.75 -31.86 -8.99
C ASN A 16 -45.31 -31.08 -7.74
N ASP A 17 -45.55 -31.65 -6.55
CA ASP A 17 -45.12 -31.05 -5.29
C ASP A 17 -43.60 -30.95 -5.19
N PHE A 18 -42.89 -31.99 -5.62
CA PHE A 18 -41.43 -31.96 -5.70
C PHE A 18 -40.93 -30.90 -6.69
N ALA A 19 -41.55 -30.78 -7.86
CA ALA A 19 -41.20 -29.77 -8.86
C ALA A 19 -41.36 -28.35 -8.30
N ASN A 20 -42.47 -28.07 -7.62
CA ASN A 20 -42.71 -26.77 -6.97
C ASN A 20 -41.66 -26.48 -5.89
N GLN A 21 -41.34 -27.47 -5.04
CA GLN A 21 -40.32 -27.30 -4.00
C GLN A 21 -38.94 -27.04 -4.59
N VAL A 22 -38.62 -27.69 -5.72
CA VAL A 22 -37.36 -27.47 -6.43
C VAL A 22 -37.31 -26.07 -7.02
N GLU A 23 -38.40 -25.60 -7.64
CA GLU A 23 -38.52 -24.24 -8.19
C GLU A 23 -38.29 -23.17 -7.10
N GLU A 24 -38.94 -23.28 -5.94
CA GLU A 24 -38.74 -22.37 -4.81
C GLU A 24 -37.27 -22.33 -4.31
N ARG A 25 -36.59 -23.49 -4.34
CA ARG A 25 -35.18 -23.56 -3.95
C ARG A 25 -34.28 -22.90 -5.00
N PHE A 26 -34.60 -23.02 -6.28
CA PHE A 26 -33.86 -22.34 -7.35
C PHE A 26 -34.05 -20.82 -7.28
N ASP A 27 -35.28 -20.33 -7.03
CA ASP A 27 -35.52 -18.91 -6.77
C ASP A 27 -34.70 -18.38 -5.57
N GLY A 28 -34.57 -19.20 -4.52
CA GLY A 28 -33.72 -18.89 -3.37
C GLY A 28 -32.24 -18.85 -3.70
N VAL A 29 -31.79 -19.67 -4.66
CA VAL A 29 -30.41 -19.67 -5.17
C VAL A 29 -30.15 -18.42 -6.01
N ASP A 30 -31.07 -18.07 -6.91
CA ASP A 30 -30.95 -16.88 -7.78
C ASP A 30 -30.83 -15.59 -6.94
N LYS A 31 -31.69 -15.43 -5.92
CA LYS A 31 -31.60 -14.29 -4.98
C LYS A 31 -30.27 -14.22 -4.25
N ARG A 32 -29.64 -15.37 -3.95
CA ARG A 32 -28.32 -15.41 -3.32
C ARG A 32 -27.23 -15.00 -4.30
N PHE A 33 -27.34 -15.39 -5.57
CA PHE A 33 -26.42 -14.96 -6.62
C PHE A 33 -26.52 -13.45 -6.88
N ASP A 34 -27.73 -12.88 -6.95
CA ASP A 34 -27.92 -11.42 -7.00
C ASP A 34 -27.22 -10.70 -5.83
N GLY A 35 -27.25 -11.30 -4.64
CA GLY A 35 -26.57 -10.78 -3.46
C GLY A 35 -25.05 -10.92 -3.53
N VAL A 36 -24.53 -11.94 -4.23
CA VAL A 36 -23.11 -12.13 -4.47
C VAL A 36 -22.59 -11.12 -5.48
N ASP A 37 -23.32 -10.89 -6.58
CA ASP A 37 -22.95 -9.92 -7.62
C ASP A 37 -22.80 -8.52 -7.03
N LYS A 38 -23.79 -8.06 -6.25
CA LYS A 38 -23.72 -6.77 -5.53
C LYS A 38 -22.51 -6.65 -4.58
N ARG A 39 -22.07 -7.77 -4.00
CA ARG A 39 -20.86 -7.77 -3.14
C ARG A 39 -19.60 -7.69 -3.97
N PHE A 40 -19.57 -8.31 -5.15
CA PHE A 40 -18.45 -8.20 -6.07
C PHE A 40 -18.32 -6.78 -6.64
N ASP A 41 -19.42 -6.14 -7.04
CA ASP A 41 -19.42 -4.74 -7.48
C ASP A 41 -18.79 -3.82 -6.41
N LYS A 42 -19.17 -4.02 -5.14
CA LYS A 42 -18.61 -3.26 -4.02
C LYS A 42 -17.13 -3.58 -3.74
N VAL A 43 -16.69 -4.80 -4.05
CA VAL A 43 -15.27 -5.17 -3.93
C VAL A 43 -14.46 -4.50 -5.04
N GLU A 44 -14.98 -4.47 -6.26
CA GLU A 44 -14.36 -3.80 -7.40
C GLU A 44 -14.19 -2.29 -7.14
N GLU A 45 -15.24 -1.60 -6.67
CA GLU A 45 -15.17 -0.19 -6.29
C GLU A 45 -14.06 0.07 -5.24
N ARG A 46 -13.93 -0.82 -4.25
CA ARG A 46 -12.89 -0.70 -3.22
C ARG A 46 -11.48 -0.97 -3.76
N LEU A 47 -11.35 -1.86 -4.75
CA LEU A 47 -10.07 -2.15 -5.40
C LEU A 47 -9.65 -0.99 -6.30
N ASP A 48 -10.58 -0.37 -7.03
CA ASP A 48 -10.30 0.83 -7.83
C ASP A 48 -9.81 1.99 -6.96
N ILE A 49 -10.44 2.20 -5.80
CA ILE A 49 -9.98 3.21 -4.83
C ILE A 49 -8.59 2.85 -4.30
N LEU A 50 -8.30 1.57 -4.07
CA LEU A 50 -7.00 1.12 -3.58
C LEU A 50 -5.90 1.35 -4.63
N GLU A 51 -6.14 0.95 -5.88
CA GLU A 51 -5.20 1.07 -6.99
C GLU A 51 -4.86 2.54 -7.27
N ASN A 52 -5.86 3.43 -7.22
CA ASN A 52 -5.65 4.86 -7.45
C ASN A 52 -4.92 5.58 -6.30
N ASN A 53 -4.95 5.04 -5.06
CA ASN A 53 -4.39 5.70 -3.89
C ASN A 53 -3.07 5.10 -3.40
N ILE A 54 -2.75 3.84 -3.75
CA ILE A 54 -1.49 3.23 -3.35
C ILE A 54 -0.39 3.71 -4.28
N VAL A 55 0.55 4.47 -3.73
CA VAL A 55 1.84 4.71 -4.37
C VAL A 55 2.67 3.44 -4.31
N THR A 56 3.33 3.10 -5.42
CA THR A 56 4.24 1.95 -5.45
C THR A 56 5.46 2.23 -4.58
N LYS A 57 6.05 1.16 -4.03
CA LYS A 57 7.32 1.26 -3.30
C LYS A 57 8.39 1.90 -4.19
N ASP A 58 8.43 1.54 -5.47
CA ASP A 58 9.39 2.09 -6.44
C ASP A 58 9.26 3.61 -6.57
N TYR A 59 8.03 4.15 -6.64
CA TYR A 59 7.80 5.60 -6.66
C TYR A 59 8.32 6.28 -5.40
N LEU A 60 8.10 5.69 -4.23
CA LEU A 60 8.61 6.22 -2.96
C LEU A 60 10.13 6.15 -2.88
N ASP A 61 10.74 5.05 -3.32
CA ASP A 61 12.19 4.87 -3.32
C ASP A 61 12.86 5.90 -4.23
N ASP A 62 12.29 6.19 -5.42
CA ASP A 62 12.76 7.25 -6.33
C ASP A 62 12.68 8.63 -5.68
N LYS A 63 11.54 8.99 -5.08
CA LYS A 63 11.37 10.29 -4.41
C LYS A 63 12.27 10.45 -3.19
N LEU A 64 12.52 9.37 -2.46
CA LEU A 64 13.48 9.36 -1.36
C LEU A 64 14.91 9.49 -1.86
N MET A 65 15.26 8.92 -3.02
CA MET A 65 16.57 9.10 -3.63
C MET A 65 16.81 10.56 -3.99
N ASP A 66 15.87 11.23 -4.67
CA ASP A 66 15.95 12.65 -5.02
C ASP A 66 16.20 13.52 -3.79
N LEU A 67 15.40 13.31 -2.72
CA LEU A 67 15.54 14.06 -1.47
C LEU A 67 16.90 13.84 -0.79
N ARG A 68 17.38 12.58 -0.76
CA ARG A 68 18.70 12.25 -0.20
C ARG A 68 19.83 12.91 -0.99
N VAL A 69 19.72 12.96 -2.31
CA VAL A 69 20.69 13.63 -3.18
C VAL A 69 20.71 15.13 -2.87
N ASP A 70 19.56 15.78 -2.81
CA ASP A 70 19.44 17.22 -2.53
C ASP A 70 19.99 17.60 -1.15
N LEU A 71 19.69 16.79 -0.13
CA LEU A 71 20.23 16.97 1.23
C LEU A 71 21.75 16.82 1.23
N THR A 72 22.28 15.78 0.57
CA THR A 72 23.72 15.53 0.47
C THR A 72 24.43 16.71 -0.20
N ILE A 73 23.87 17.25 -1.28
CA ILE A 73 24.43 18.41 -1.99
C ILE A 73 24.41 19.65 -1.09
N SER A 74 23.33 19.88 -0.35
CA SER A 74 23.19 21.04 0.53
C SER A 74 24.16 20.98 1.71
N MET A 75 24.28 19.82 2.36
CA MET A 75 25.28 19.58 3.41
C MET A 75 26.70 19.86 2.92
N ARG A 76 27.08 19.33 1.74
CA ARG A 76 28.40 19.61 1.14
C ARG A 76 28.65 21.09 0.87
N LYS A 77 27.61 21.87 0.53
CA LYS A 77 27.74 23.32 0.35
C LYS A 77 27.94 24.03 1.68
N GLU A 78 27.25 23.60 2.73
CA GLU A 78 27.41 24.12 4.09
C GLU A 78 28.81 23.83 4.64
N ASP A 79 29.33 22.62 4.42
CA ASP A 79 30.70 22.26 4.80
C ASP A 79 31.74 23.18 4.16
N LYS A 80 31.60 23.45 2.85
CA LYS A 80 32.49 24.40 2.15
C LYS A 80 32.44 25.80 2.76
N LYS A 81 31.26 26.27 3.21
CA LYS A 81 31.13 27.57 3.87
C LYS A 81 31.84 27.57 5.22
N VAL A 82 31.70 26.49 6.00
CA VAL A 82 32.38 26.33 7.30
C VAL A 82 33.90 26.27 7.11
N GLU A 83 34.39 25.49 6.15
CA GLU A 83 35.83 25.41 5.82
C GLU A 83 36.39 26.79 5.47
N THR A 84 35.69 27.53 4.59
CA THR A 84 36.06 28.90 4.22
C THR A 84 36.10 29.84 5.44
N LEU A 85 35.10 29.74 6.32
CA LEU A 85 35.04 30.57 7.53
C LEU A 85 36.21 30.26 8.47
N VAL A 86 36.51 28.98 8.71
CA VAL A 86 37.62 28.53 9.55
C VAL A 86 38.96 29.04 8.98
N GLU A 87 39.14 29.00 7.67
CA GLU A 87 40.32 29.58 7.01
C GLU A 87 40.44 31.09 7.22
N LEU A 88 39.34 31.83 7.10
CA LEU A 88 39.33 33.27 7.33
C LEU A 88 39.65 33.63 8.79
N LEU A 89 39.10 32.90 9.76
CA LEU A 89 39.38 33.11 11.18
C LEU A 89 40.85 32.85 11.50
N HIS A 90 41.44 31.80 10.92
CA HIS A 90 42.86 31.51 11.07
C HIS A 90 43.73 32.62 10.44
N LYS A 91 43.39 33.06 9.22
CA LYS A 91 44.09 34.17 8.54
C LYS A 91 44.04 35.47 9.34
N LYS A 92 42.92 35.73 10.02
CA LYS A 92 42.74 36.88 10.92
C LYS A 92 43.40 36.69 12.30
N LYS A 93 44.07 35.56 12.54
CA LYS A 93 44.72 35.20 13.81
C LYS A 93 43.75 35.16 15.00
N ILE A 94 42.46 34.90 14.74
CA ILE A 94 41.45 34.72 15.79
C ILE A 94 41.57 33.32 16.39
N ILE A 95 41.89 32.32 15.57
CA ILE A 95 42.12 30.93 15.98
C ILE A 95 43.53 30.47 15.60
N ASN A 96 44.12 29.64 16.45
CA ASN A 96 45.44 29.05 16.24
C ASN A 96 45.39 27.79 15.35
N LYS A 97 46.57 27.24 15.03
CA LYS A 97 46.68 26.07 14.13
C LYS A 97 46.06 24.80 14.72
N ALA A 98 46.14 24.63 16.04
CA ALA A 98 45.55 23.48 16.73
C ALA A 98 44.02 23.59 16.73
N GLU A 99 43.48 24.75 17.09
CA GLU A 99 42.02 25.03 17.06
C GLU A 99 41.43 24.85 15.66
N LYS A 100 42.10 25.36 14.61
CA LYS A 100 41.71 25.10 13.22
C LYS A 100 41.66 23.60 12.91
N ALA A 101 42.70 22.86 13.30
CA ALA A 101 42.77 21.43 13.05
C ALA A 101 41.69 20.66 13.81
N ASP A 102 41.35 21.08 15.02
CA ASP A 102 40.33 20.43 15.84
C ASP A 102 38.92 20.73 15.32
N ILE A 103 38.62 21.96 14.88
CA ILE A 103 37.34 22.31 14.24
C ILE A 103 37.15 21.53 12.93
N LEU A 104 38.20 21.41 12.10
CA LEU A 104 38.11 20.66 10.83
C LEU A 104 38.06 19.13 11.02
N LYS A 105 38.39 18.62 12.21
CA LYS A 105 38.20 17.21 12.59
C LYS A 105 36.82 16.94 13.19
N MET A 106 36.06 17.98 13.56
CA MET A 106 34.67 17.80 13.99
C MET A 106 33.88 17.32 12.79
N GLU A 107 33.42 16.08 12.83
CA GLU A 107 32.68 15.47 11.73
C GLU A 107 31.23 15.95 11.67
N PRO A 108 30.74 16.30 10.46
CA PRO A 108 29.42 15.90 10.00
C PRO A 108 29.45 14.64 9.10
N PHE A 109 30.65 14.11 8.81
CA PHE A 109 31.03 12.87 8.09
C PHE A 109 31.19 12.90 6.56
N PRO A 110 31.87 11.90 5.95
CA PRO A 110 33.31 11.70 5.78
C PRO A 110 33.75 12.00 4.33
N LYS A 111 35.04 12.30 4.09
CA LYS A 111 35.56 12.31 2.70
C LYS A 111 35.52 10.88 2.17
N GLY A 112 34.67 10.63 1.17
CA GLY A 112 34.47 9.32 0.57
C GLY A 112 35.78 8.62 0.24
N VAL A 113 35.80 7.31 0.49
CA VAL A 113 36.77 6.35 -0.07
C VAL A 113 36.70 6.41 -1.60
#